data_AF-A0A5D2FD72-F1
#
_entry.id   AF-A0A5D2FD72-F1
#
_cell.length_a   1.000
_cell.length_b   1.000
_cell.length_c   1.000
_cell.angle_alpha   90.00
_cell.angle_beta   90.00
_cell.angle_gamma   90.00
#
_symmetry.space_group_name_H-M   'P 1'
#
loop_
_entity.id
_entity.type
_entity.pdbx_description
1 polymer ?
#
loop_
_entity_poly.entity_id
_entity_poly.type
_entity_poly.pdbx_seq_one_letter_code
_entity_poly.pdbx_strand_id
1 'polypeptide(L)'
;MDGFEQNEGIILMAATNLPDILDPALTRPGRFDRHIVVPNPDVRGRQEILDLYLHDKPLSDDVDVKAIARGTPGFNGADLANLVNIAAIKAAVEGANKLTASQLEHAKDRILMGTERKTMFLSEESKKLTAFHESGHAIVAFNTEGAHPIHKATIMPRGSALGMVTQLPSDDETSISKKQLLALLDVCMGGRVAEELVFGQDHVTTGARSDLQTATELAKYMVSNCGMSDAIGPVNIKERPSSEMQSRIDAEVVKLLREAYDRVTTLLKKHEKALHALANALLEYETLSAEEIKRILLPHGEGGFPEQQEQQEEGELVLA
;
A
#
# COMPACT_ATOMS: atom_id res chain seq x y z
N MET A 1 -28.89 34.37 -13.03
CA MET A 1 -27.54 34.77 -13.53
C MET A 1 -27.71 35.71 -14.70
N ASP A 2 -28.23 35.28 -15.86
CA ASP A 2 -28.77 36.21 -16.88
C ASP A 2 -30.25 36.48 -16.59
N GLY A 3 -30.63 37.75 -16.43
CA GLY A 3 -32.02 38.19 -16.19
C GLY A 3 -32.33 38.68 -14.77
N PHE A 4 -31.35 38.74 -13.89
CA PHE A 4 -31.45 39.52 -12.65
C PHE A 4 -30.83 40.90 -12.90
N GLU A 5 -31.44 41.98 -12.41
CA GLU A 5 -30.70 43.20 -12.12
C GLU A 5 -29.45 42.82 -11.31
N GLN A 6 -28.33 43.54 -11.47
CA GLN A 6 -27.12 43.29 -10.69
C GLN A 6 -27.46 43.41 -9.19
N ASN A 7 -27.87 42.30 -8.57
CA ASN A 7 -27.97 42.18 -7.12
C ASN A 7 -26.52 42.19 -6.63
N GLU A 8 -26.02 43.40 -6.37
CA GLU A 8 -24.72 43.63 -5.78
C GLU A 8 -24.62 42.83 -4.47
N GLY A 9 -23.70 41.85 -4.41
CA GLY A 9 -23.37 41.13 -3.18
C GLY A 9 -23.75 39.65 -3.10
N ILE A 10 -24.37 39.04 -4.13
CA ILE A 10 -24.65 37.59 -4.12
C ILE A 10 -23.54 36.81 -4.87
N ILE A 11 -22.87 35.90 -4.16
CA ILE A 11 -21.90 34.95 -4.75
C ILE A 11 -22.53 33.55 -4.73
N LEU A 12 -22.60 32.89 -5.89
CA LEU A 12 -23.07 31.51 -6.00
C LEU A 12 -21.88 30.57 -6.16
N MET A 13 -21.80 29.55 -5.29
CA MET A 13 -20.80 28.49 -5.37
C MET A 13 -21.48 27.13 -5.51
N ALA A 14 -20.89 26.25 -6.32
CA ALA A 14 -21.33 24.87 -6.51
C ALA A 14 -20.11 23.94 -6.60
N ALA A 15 -20.29 22.67 -6.26
CA ALA A 15 -19.26 21.64 -6.37
C ALA A 15 -19.79 20.46 -7.19
N THR A 16 -18.94 19.91 -8.06
CA THR A 16 -19.21 18.70 -8.84
C THR A 16 -17.93 17.90 -9.01
N ASN A 17 -18.03 16.57 -9.04
CA ASN A 17 -16.94 15.66 -9.42
C ASN A 17 -16.98 15.32 -10.92
N LEU A 18 -18.01 15.76 -11.65
CA LEU A 18 -18.23 15.48 -13.07
C LEU A 18 -18.46 16.80 -13.84
N PRO A 19 -17.41 17.64 -14.01
CA PRO A 19 -17.56 18.91 -14.71
C PRO A 19 -17.93 18.71 -16.18
N ASP A 20 -17.46 17.63 -16.82
CA ASP A 20 -17.66 17.38 -18.25
C ASP A 20 -19.10 16.99 -18.63
N ILE A 21 -19.91 16.56 -17.65
CA ILE A 21 -21.32 16.16 -17.86
C ILE A 21 -22.26 17.37 -17.67
N LEU A 22 -21.76 18.47 -17.10
CA LEU A 22 -22.57 19.66 -16.91
C LEU A 22 -23.01 20.25 -18.24
N ASP A 23 -24.25 20.76 -18.29
CA ASP A 23 -24.74 21.50 -19.44
C ASP A 23 -23.78 22.68 -19.72
N PRO A 24 -23.18 22.79 -20.92
CA PRO A 24 -22.30 23.89 -21.28
C PRO A 24 -22.95 25.27 -21.13
N ALA A 25 -24.28 25.36 -21.06
CA ALA A 25 -24.99 26.60 -20.77
C ALA A 25 -24.75 27.11 -19.33
N LEU A 26 -24.46 26.24 -18.36
CA LEU A 26 -24.22 26.62 -16.97
C LEU A 26 -22.82 27.22 -16.74
N THR A 27 -21.84 26.80 -17.55
CA THR A 27 -20.43 27.22 -17.44
C THR A 27 -20.07 28.41 -18.35
N ARG A 28 -21.07 29.05 -18.97
CA ARG A 28 -20.86 30.25 -19.80
C ARG A 28 -20.49 31.47 -18.94
N PRO A 29 -19.75 32.44 -19.49
CA PRO A 29 -19.49 33.73 -18.87
C PRO A 29 -20.76 34.37 -18.28
N GLY A 30 -20.68 34.90 -17.06
CA GLY A 30 -21.83 35.45 -16.34
C GLY A 30 -22.64 34.43 -15.52
N ARG A 31 -22.22 33.16 -15.51
CA ARG A 31 -22.81 32.08 -14.71
C ARG A 31 -21.77 31.41 -13.81
N PHE A 32 -21.51 30.12 -13.97
CA PHE A 32 -20.36 29.44 -13.36
C PHE A 32 -19.14 29.62 -14.26
N ASP A 33 -18.63 30.83 -14.35
CA ASP A 33 -17.52 31.18 -15.24
C ASP A 33 -16.13 31.04 -14.60
N ARG A 34 -16.10 30.87 -13.28
CA ARG A 34 -14.89 30.57 -12.49
C ARG A 34 -14.91 29.11 -12.03
N HIS A 35 -13.90 28.36 -12.45
CA HIS A 35 -13.66 27.01 -11.98
C HIS A 35 -12.44 27.00 -11.07
N ILE A 36 -12.62 26.48 -9.85
CA ILE A 36 -11.54 26.22 -8.90
C ILE A 36 -11.46 24.70 -8.76
N VAL A 37 -10.36 24.12 -9.25
CA VAL A 37 -10.10 22.69 -9.10
C VAL A 37 -9.53 22.46 -7.70
N VAL A 38 -10.19 21.61 -6.92
CA VAL A 38 -9.70 21.14 -5.63
C VAL A 38 -9.21 19.70 -5.82
N PRO A 39 -7.90 19.47 -6.01
CA PRO A 39 -7.36 18.13 -6.15
C PRO A 39 -7.36 17.39 -4.81
N ASN A 40 -7.12 16.08 -4.86
CA ASN A 40 -6.81 15.32 -3.65
C ASN A 40 -5.53 15.86 -2.99
N PRO A 41 -5.45 15.81 -1.65
CA PRO A 41 -4.29 16.31 -0.91
C PRO A 41 -3.03 15.49 -1.19
N ASP A 42 -1.88 16.17 -1.25
CA ASP A 42 -0.55 15.57 -1.25
C ASP A 42 -0.15 15.09 0.16
N VAL A 43 1.02 14.46 0.34
CA VAL A 43 1.47 13.98 1.66
C VAL A 43 1.38 15.06 2.73
N ARG A 44 1.77 16.30 2.41
CA ARG A 44 1.77 17.42 3.35
C ARG A 44 0.35 17.85 3.70
N GLY A 45 -0.52 17.98 2.71
CA GLY A 45 -1.94 18.26 2.91
C GLY A 45 -2.63 17.15 3.71
N ARG A 46 -2.31 15.87 3.45
CA ARG A 46 -2.82 14.75 4.26
C ARG A 46 -2.35 14.84 5.70
N GLN A 47 -1.09 15.19 5.92
CA GLN A 47 -0.55 15.43 7.26
C GLN A 47 -1.28 16.58 7.97
N GLU A 48 -1.46 17.73 7.31
CA GLU A 48 -2.18 18.89 7.87
C GLU A 48 -3.65 18.56 8.21
N ILE A 49 -4.32 17.79 7.35
CA ILE A 49 -5.69 17.33 7.59
C ILE A 49 -5.73 16.36 8.79
N LEU A 50 -4.78 15.43 8.88
CA LEU A 50 -4.68 14.52 10.02
C LEU A 50 -4.42 15.29 11.31
N ASP A 51 -3.48 16.24 11.29
CA ASP A 51 -3.16 17.10 12.43
C ASP A 51 -4.40 17.88 12.90
N LEU A 52 -5.21 18.42 11.97
CA LEU A 52 -6.48 19.08 12.28
C LEU A 52 -7.46 18.14 13.01
N TYR A 53 -7.63 16.90 12.54
CA TYR A 53 -8.57 15.95 13.15
C TYR A 53 -8.04 15.29 14.43
N LEU A 54 -6.73 15.29 14.63
CA LEU A 54 -6.06 14.76 15.81
C LEU A 54 -5.83 15.81 16.90
N HIS A 55 -5.88 17.10 16.58
CA HIS A 55 -5.61 18.23 17.50
C HIS A 55 -6.36 18.11 18.84
N ASP A 56 -7.66 17.80 18.81
CA ASP A 56 -8.50 17.73 20.00
C ASP A 56 -8.54 16.33 20.65
N LYS A 57 -7.69 15.39 20.20
CA LYS A 57 -7.67 14.01 20.67
C LYS A 57 -6.42 13.75 21.51
N PRO A 58 -6.54 12.99 22.62
CA PRO A 58 -5.38 12.62 23.42
C PRO A 58 -4.52 11.64 22.60
N LEU A 59 -3.34 12.08 22.17
CA LEU A 59 -2.38 11.25 21.43
C LEU A 59 -1.35 10.65 22.37
N SER A 60 -0.86 9.46 22.01
CA SER A 60 0.30 8.83 22.61
C SER A 60 1.57 9.20 21.86
N ASP A 61 2.72 9.12 22.53
CA ASP A 61 4.02 9.60 22.02
C ASP A 61 4.58 8.73 20.87
N ASP A 62 3.98 7.55 20.65
CA ASP A 62 4.33 6.60 19.58
C ASP A 62 3.73 6.97 18.21
N VAL A 63 2.85 7.98 18.14
CA VAL A 63 2.14 8.34 16.90
C VAL A 63 3.01 9.19 15.97
N ASP A 64 3.44 8.61 14.85
CA ASP A 64 4.02 9.35 13.72
C ASP A 64 2.95 9.67 12.66
N VAL A 65 2.37 10.87 12.73
CA VAL A 65 1.36 11.35 11.76
C VAL A 65 1.92 11.39 10.34
N LYS A 66 3.22 11.67 10.17
CA LYS A 66 3.87 11.70 8.85
C LYS A 66 3.97 10.30 8.25
N ALA A 67 4.17 9.26 9.05
CA ALA A 67 4.08 7.88 8.57
C ALA A 67 2.67 7.53 8.10
N ILE A 68 1.63 7.92 8.84
CA ILE A 68 0.23 7.68 8.46
C ILE A 68 -0.14 8.42 7.16
N ALA A 69 0.30 9.67 7.00
CA ALA A 69 0.07 10.46 5.78
C ALA A 69 0.73 9.83 4.54
N ARG A 70 1.95 9.28 4.69
CA ARG A 70 2.64 8.54 3.62
C ARG A 70 1.96 7.20 3.29
N GLY A 71 1.38 6.55 4.30
CA GLY A 71 0.65 5.30 4.15
C GLY A 71 -0.79 5.42 3.62
N THR A 72 -1.27 6.64 3.35
CA THR A 72 -2.64 6.92 2.88
C THR A 72 -2.68 7.60 1.50
N PRO A 73 -1.94 7.11 0.48
CA PRO A 73 -1.97 7.71 -0.84
C PRO A 73 -3.38 7.67 -1.44
N GLY A 74 -3.81 8.78 -2.03
CA GLY A 74 -5.13 8.91 -2.67
C GLY A 74 -6.30 9.18 -1.71
N PHE A 75 -6.07 9.21 -0.40
CA PHE A 75 -7.12 9.54 0.57
C PHE A 75 -7.54 11.00 0.43
N ASN A 76 -8.85 11.25 0.42
CA ASN A 76 -9.40 12.60 0.51
C ASN A 76 -9.59 13.01 1.99
N GLY A 77 -9.99 14.26 2.22
CA GLY A 77 -10.18 14.77 3.59
C GLY A 77 -11.23 14.01 4.40
N ALA A 78 -12.28 13.50 3.75
CA ALA A 78 -13.31 12.70 4.42
C ALA A 78 -12.80 11.31 4.80
N ASP A 79 -11.96 10.68 3.96
CA ASP A 79 -11.32 9.39 4.27
C ASP A 79 -10.39 9.51 5.49
N LEU A 80 -9.61 10.60 5.57
CA LEU A 80 -8.73 10.88 6.71
C LEU A 80 -9.53 11.16 7.99
N ALA A 81 -10.62 11.94 7.91
CA ALA A 81 -11.52 12.16 9.03
C ALA A 81 -12.10 10.83 9.54
N ASN A 82 -12.52 9.96 8.63
CA ASN A 82 -13.05 8.65 8.95
C ASN A 82 -11.99 7.73 9.56
N LEU A 83 -10.75 7.77 9.07
CA LEU A 83 -9.61 7.04 9.65
C LEU A 83 -9.45 7.38 11.12
N VAL A 84 -9.38 8.67 11.45
CA VAL A 84 -9.23 9.13 12.83
C VAL A 84 -10.43 8.72 13.68
N ASN A 85 -11.65 8.78 13.14
CA ASN A 85 -12.85 8.35 13.86
C ASN A 85 -12.85 6.84 14.17
N ILE A 86 -12.51 6.01 13.20
CA ILE A 86 -12.38 4.55 13.38
C ILE A 86 -11.33 4.23 14.43
N ALA A 87 -10.20 4.94 14.42
CA ALA A 87 -9.13 4.77 15.39
C ALA A 87 -9.59 5.14 16.81
N ALA A 88 -10.31 6.26 16.95
CA ALA A 88 -10.86 6.70 18.24
C ALA A 88 -11.92 5.72 18.79
N ILE A 89 -12.78 5.17 17.94
CA ILE A 89 -13.75 4.14 18.34
C ILE A 89 -13.01 2.88 18.83
N LYS A 90 -11.95 2.47 18.12
CA LYS A 90 -11.12 1.33 18.51
C LYS A 90 -10.47 1.56 19.88
N ALA A 91 -9.94 2.76 20.12
CA ALA A 91 -9.38 3.16 21.42
C ALA A 91 -10.41 3.09 22.54
N ALA A 92 -11.62 3.61 22.32
CA ALA A 92 -12.70 3.57 23.30
C ALA A 92 -13.13 2.13 23.63
N VAL A 93 -13.20 1.25 22.63
CA VAL A 93 -13.52 -0.19 22.83
C VAL A 93 -12.44 -0.90 23.64
N GLU A 94 -11.17 -0.53 23.47
CA GLU A 94 -10.03 -1.08 24.22
C GLU A 94 -9.85 -0.44 25.60
N GLY A 95 -10.65 0.57 25.95
CA GLY A 95 -10.49 1.32 27.20
C GLY A 95 -9.21 2.17 27.25
N ALA A 96 -8.64 2.51 26.10
CA ALA A 96 -7.43 3.32 26.01
C ALA A 96 -7.76 4.81 26.21
N ASN A 97 -7.01 5.49 27.09
CA ASN A 97 -7.18 6.92 27.37
C ASN A 97 -6.52 7.82 26.31
N LYS A 98 -5.58 7.27 25.53
CA LYS A 98 -4.85 7.95 24.46
C LYS A 98 -4.92 7.11 23.19
N LEU A 99 -4.93 7.78 22.05
CA LEU A 99 -4.86 7.18 20.73
C LEU A 99 -3.42 6.79 20.42
N THR A 100 -3.20 5.51 20.11
CA THR A 100 -1.87 4.94 19.82
C THR A 100 -1.65 4.75 18.32
N ALA A 101 -0.40 4.56 17.91
CA ALA A 101 -0.06 4.30 16.50
C ALA A 101 -0.72 3.02 15.99
N SER A 102 -0.83 1.99 16.84
CA SER A 102 -1.49 0.72 16.52
C SER A 102 -2.97 0.91 16.14
N GLN A 103 -3.69 1.80 16.83
CA GLN A 103 -5.11 2.05 16.55
C GLN A 103 -5.32 2.83 15.25
N LEU A 104 -4.44 3.79 14.96
CA LEU A 104 -4.42 4.50 13.68
C LEU A 104 -4.10 3.55 12.53
N GLU A 105 -3.15 2.65 12.71
CA GLU A 105 -2.81 1.64 11.70
C GLU A 105 -3.91 0.62 11.49
N HIS A 106 -4.57 0.17 12.55
CA HIS A 106 -5.76 -0.67 12.43
C HIS A 106 -6.87 0.04 11.64
N ALA A 107 -7.08 1.33 11.86
CA ALA A 107 -8.08 2.11 11.12
C ALA A 107 -7.71 2.25 9.64
N LYS A 108 -6.44 2.52 9.34
CA LYS A 108 -5.90 2.57 7.98
C LYS A 108 -6.10 1.25 7.25
N ASP A 109 -5.68 0.14 7.86
CA ASP A 109 -5.84 -1.21 7.31
C ASP A 109 -7.32 -1.52 7.06
N ARG A 110 -8.21 -1.10 7.98
CA ARG A 110 -9.65 -1.33 7.83
C ARG A 110 -10.25 -0.58 6.65
N ILE A 111 -9.79 0.64 6.36
CA ILE A 111 -10.27 1.42 5.21
C ILE A 111 -9.72 0.82 3.90
N LEU A 112 -8.43 0.50 3.87
CA LEU A 112 -7.77 -0.03 2.68
C LEU A 112 -8.24 -1.44 2.32
N MET A 113 -8.33 -2.33 3.31
CA MET A 113 -8.51 -3.76 3.11
C MET A 113 -9.86 -4.29 3.61
N GLY A 114 -10.64 -3.48 4.32
CA GLY A 114 -11.85 -3.92 4.99
C GLY A 114 -11.61 -4.52 6.39
N THR A 115 -12.68 -4.98 7.02
CA THR A 115 -12.63 -5.48 8.40
C THR A 115 -11.88 -6.81 8.52
N GLU A 116 -11.15 -6.96 9.63
CA GLU A 116 -10.46 -8.20 9.98
C GLU A 116 -11.44 -9.34 10.26
N ARG A 117 -11.14 -10.52 9.70
CA ARG A 117 -12.01 -11.70 9.81
C ARG A 117 -11.46 -12.70 10.82
N LYS A 118 -11.46 -12.34 12.11
CA LYS A 118 -10.95 -13.18 13.21
C LYS A 118 -11.63 -14.54 13.35
N THR A 119 -12.88 -14.67 12.87
CA THR A 119 -13.67 -15.91 12.94
C THR A 119 -13.48 -16.83 11.74
N MET A 120 -12.70 -16.43 10.74
CA MET A 120 -12.46 -17.26 9.57
C MET A 120 -11.52 -18.41 9.93
N PHE A 121 -12.04 -19.64 9.92
CA PHE A 121 -11.22 -20.82 10.10
C PHE A 121 -10.34 -21.03 8.86
N LEU A 122 -9.04 -20.83 9.03
CA LEU A 122 -8.01 -21.16 8.04
C LEU A 122 -7.31 -22.44 8.48
N SER A 123 -7.18 -23.40 7.56
CA SER A 123 -6.35 -24.58 7.81
C SER A 123 -4.90 -24.18 7.98
N GLU A 124 -4.14 -24.94 8.77
CA GLU A 124 -2.70 -24.70 8.97
C GLU A 124 -1.93 -24.74 7.64
N GLU A 125 -2.35 -25.58 6.70
CA GLU A 125 -1.79 -25.61 5.34
C GLU A 125 -2.05 -24.30 4.58
N SER A 126 -3.26 -23.75 4.67
CA SER A 126 -3.61 -22.49 4.01
C SER A 126 -2.89 -21.30 4.65
N LYS A 127 -2.72 -21.30 5.98
CA LYS A 127 -1.92 -20.29 6.68
C LYS A 127 -0.46 -20.38 6.26
N LYS A 128 0.09 -21.58 6.19
CA LYS A 128 1.47 -21.82 5.72
C LYS A 128 1.66 -21.33 4.29
N LEU A 129 0.76 -21.68 3.37
CA LEU A 129 0.77 -21.17 1.99
C LEU A 129 0.81 -19.63 1.96
N THR A 130 -0.08 -18.99 2.72
CA THR A 130 -0.14 -17.52 2.83
C THR A 130 1.16 -16.94 3.39
N ALA A 131 1.72 -17.55 4.44
CA ALA A 131 2.98 -17.08 5.03
C ALA A 131 4.16 -17.12 4.04
N PHE A 132 4.28 -18.19 3.25
CA PHE A 132 5.29 -18.27 2.20
C PHE A 132 5.03 -17.29 1.06
N HIS A 133 3.77 -17.09 0.69
CA HIS A 133 3.35 -16.12 -0.31
C HIS A 133 3.76 -14.69 0.08
N GLU A 134 3.35 -14.23 1.27
CA GLU A 134 3.69 -12.89 1.77
C GLU A 134 5.21 -12.74 2.01
N SER A 135 5.89 -13.80 2.45
CA SER A 135 7.36 -13.78 2.58
C SER A 135 8.05 -13.61 1.23
N GLY A 136 7.48 -14.17 0.16
CA GLY A 136 7.94 -13.98 -1.21
C GLY A 136 7.90 -12.52 -1.62
N HIS A 137 6.76 -11.85 -1.42
CA HIS A 137 6.63 -10.41 -1.67
C HIS A 137 7.63 -9.59 -0.86
N ALA A 138 7.76 -9.87 0.44
CA ALA A 138 8.66 -9.15 1.33
C ALA A 138 10.13 -9.29 0.91
N ILE A 139 10.61 -10.50 0.60
CA ILE A 139 12.01 -10.70 0.22
C ILE A 139 12.33 -10.04 -1.11
N VAL A 140 11.42 -10.11 -2.07
CA VAL A 140 11.60 -9.45 -3.37
C VAL A 140 11.62 -7.94 -3.19
N ALA A 141 10.67 -7.37 -2.45
CA ALA A 141 10.63 -5.94 -2.16
C ALA A 141 11.89 -5.44 -1.42
N PHE A 142 12.46 -6.25 -0.52
CA PHE A 142 13.65 -5.87 0.24
C PHE A 142 14.92 -5.87 -0.61
N ASN A 143 15.08 -6.85 -1.50
CA ASN A 143 16.32 -7.05 -2.26
C ASN A 143 16.31 -6.41 -3.65
N THR A 144 15.18 -5.89 -4.12
CA THR A 144 15.07 -5.29 -5.45
C THR A 144 15.31 -3.79 -5.41
N GLU A 145 16.35 -3.32 -6.10
CA GLU A 145 16.64 -1.91 -6.18
C GLU A 145 15.53 -1.14 -6.91
N GLY A 146 15.00 -0.10 -6.26
CA GLY A 146 13.89 0.71 -6.79
C GLY A 146 12.51 0.26 -6.32
N ALA A 147 12.41 -0.84 -5.55
CA ALA A 147 11.18 -1.14 -4.82
C ALA A 147 10.98 -0.15 -3.67
N HIS A 148 9.72 0.14 -3.33
CA HIS A 148 9.42 0.94 -2.15
C HIS A 148 9.77 0.16 -0.86
N PRO A 149 10.23 0.85 0.20
CA PRO A 149 10.53 0.24 1.48
C PRO A 149 9.31 -0.51 2.05
N ILE A 150 9.56 -1.70 2.60
CA ILE A 150 8.55 -2.47 3.31
C ILE A 150 8.20 -1.74 4.61
N HIS A 151 6.91 -1.68 4.90
CA HIS A 151 6.36 -1.14 6.14
C HIS A 151 5.89 -2.24 7.09
N LYS A 152 5.16 -3.23 6.55
CA LYS A 152 4.53 -4.30 7.32
C LYS A 152 4.25 -5.52 6.44
N ALA A 153 4.30 -6.71 7.01
CA ALA A 153 3.78 -7.95 6.40
C ALA A 153 2.83 -8.64 7.38
N THR A 154 1.70 -9.14 6.90
CA THR A 154 0.68 -9.81 7.73
C THR A 154 0.04 -10.99 7.00
N ILE A 155 -0.25 -12.06 7.72
CA ILE A 155 -1.04 -13.21 7.22
C ILE A 155 -2.47 -13.22 7.78
N MET A 156 -2.88 -12.14 8.44
CA MET A 156 -4.22 -11.98 8.99
C MET A 156 -5.21 -11.60 7.89
N PRO A 157 -6.33 -12.35 7.72
CA PRO A 157 -7.29 -12.09 6.67
C PRO A 157 -8.10 -10.81 6.91
N ARG A 158 -8.15 -9.93 5.91
CA ARG A 158 -8.92 -8.68 5.93
C ARG A 158 -9.72 -8.51 4.62
N GLY A 159 -11.00 -8.20 4.73
CA GLY A 159 -11.90 -8.03 3.57
C GLY A 159 -11.83 -9.18 2.57
N SER A 160 -11.25 -8.98 1.39
CA SER A 160 -11.03 -10.03 0.38
C SER A 160 -9.61 -10.64 0.38
N ALA A 161 -8.66 -10.04 1.09
CA ALA A 161 -7.27 -10.49 1.17
C ALA A 161 -7.07 -11.51 2.30
N LEU A 162 -6.13 -12.45 2.11
CA LEU A 162 -5.73 -13.46 3.10
C LEU A 162 -4.43 -13.09 3.82
N GLY A 163 -3.58 -12.28 3.18
CA GLY A 163 -2.38 -11.67 3.71
C GLY A 163 -2.04 -10.44 2.88
N MET A 164 -1.06 -9.65 3.32
CA MET A 164 -0.52 -8.54 2.53
C MET A 164 0.85 -8.09 3.03
N VAL A 165 1.71 -7.70 2.10
CA VAL A 165 2.89 -6.86 2.35
C VAL A 165 2.59 -5.42 1.94
N THR A 166 2.65 -4.50 2.91
CA THR A 166 2.50 -3.07 2.67
C THR A 166 3.86 -2.43 2.44
N GLN A 167 3.98 -1.68 1.35
CA GLN A 167 5.13 -0.83 1.06
C GLN A 167 4.75 0.63 1.25
N LEU A 168 5.66 1.44 1.79
CA LEU A 168 5.42 2.85 2.07
C LEU A 168 6.36 3.70 1.21
N PRO A 169 5.81 4.51 0.27
CA PRO A 169 6.61 5.45 -0.50
C PRO A 169 7.30 6.47 0.42
N SER A 170 8.48 6.93 -0.01
CA SER A 170 9.18 7.99 0.74
C SER A 170 8.48 9.33 0.59
N ASP A 171 8.02 9.64 -0.64
CA ASP A 171 7.31 10.86 -1.02
C ASP A 171 6.19 10.54 -2.04
N ASP A 172 5.26 11.46 -2.26
CA ASP A 172 4.27 11.36 -3.35
C ASP A 172 4.99 11.61 -4.69
N GLU A 173 5.30 10.53 -5.40
CA GLU A 173 5.96 10.61 -6.70
C GLU A 173 4.95 10.95 -7.81
N THR A 174 5.20 12.02 -8.55
CA THR A 174 4.37 12.39 -9.72
C THR A 174 4.68 11.57 -10.97
N SER A 175 5.85 10.94 -11.01
CA SER A 175 6.32 10.15 -12.16
C SER A 175 7.17 8.98 -11.67
N ILE A 176 6.89 7.79 -12.20
CA ILE A 176 7.56 6.54 -11.81
C ILE A 176 8.54 6.14 -12.91
N SER A 177 9.78 5.80 -12.52
CA SER A 177 10.82 5.36 -13.46
C SER A 177 10.60 3.93 -13.96
N LYS A 178 11.17 3.59 -15.13
CA LYS A 178 11.17 2.20 -15.65
C LYS A 178 11.73 1.21 -14.63
N LYS A 179 12.76 1.60 -13.88
CA LYS A 179 13.38 0.74 -12.84
C LYS A 179 12.39 0.42 -11.72
N GLN A 180 11.65 1.41 -11.22
CA GLN A 180 10.63 1.21 -10.19
C GLN A 180 9.45 0.37 -10.69
N LEU A 181 9.00 0.58 -11.94
CA LEU A 181 7.93 -0.23 -12.52
C LEU A 181 8.36 -1.70 -12.70
N LEU A 182 9.60 -1.94 -13.12
CA LEU A 182 10.16 -3.30 -13.16
C LEU A 182 10.27 -3.91 -11.76
N ALA A 183 10.67 -3.13 -10.76
CA ALA A 183 10.72 -3.60 -9.37
C ALA A 183 9.32 -3.96 -8.83
N LEU A 184 8.30 -3.18 -9.16
CA LEU A 184 6.91 -3.49 -8.81
C LEU A 184 6.42 -4.77 -9.50
N LEU A 185 6.79 -4.96 -10.76
CA LEU A 185 6.50 -6.17 -11.52
C LEU A 185 7.13 -7.41 -10.85
N ASP A 186 8.38 -7.29 -10.41
CA ASP A 186 9.11 -8.33 -9.69
C ASP A 186 8.42 -8.63 -8.35
N VAL A 187 8.03 -7.60 -7.59
CA VAL A 187 7.27 -7.78 -6.33
C VAL A 187 5.97 -8.52 -6.56
N CYS A 188 5.17 -8.18 -7.59
CA CYS A 188 3.92 -8.89 -7.89
C CYS A 188 4.13 -10.38 -8.20
N MET A 189 5.29 -10.77 -8.74
CA MET A 189 5.61 -12.18 -9.00
C MET A 189 6.10 -12.94 -7.75
N GLY A 190 6.46 -12.23 -6.68
CA GLY A 190 7.07 -12.79 -5.48
C GLY A 190 6.25 -13.88 -4.81
N GLY A 191 4.96 -13.64 -4.57
CA GLY A 191 4.08 -14.61 -3.91
C GLY A 191 3.92 -15.90 -4.70
N ARG A 192 3.62 -15.80 -6.01
CA ARG A 192 3.48 -16.97 -6.90
C ARG A 192 4.76 -17.81 -6.96
N VAL A 193 5.91 -17.17 -7.15
CA VAL A 193 7.19 -17.87 -7.25
C VAL A 193 7.56 -18.54 -5.93
N ALA A 194 7.29 -17.87 -4.79
CA ALA A 194 7.54 -18.46 -3.47
C ALA A 194 6.68 -19.72 -3.23
N GLU A 195 5.41 -19.69 -3.63
CA GLU A 195 4.54 -20.88 -3.58
C GLU A 195 5.12 -22.02 -4.42
N GLU A 196 5.49 -21.74 -5.67
CA GLU A 196 5.99 -22.76 -6.60
C GLU A 196 7.31 -23.39 -6.12
N LEU A 197 8.22 -22.59 -5.56
CA LEU A 197 9.50 -23.09 -5.06
C LEU A 197 9.35 -24.02 -3.85
N VAL A 198 8.40 -23.73 -2.96
CA VAL A 198 8.26 -24.46 -1.69
C VAL A 198 7.28 -25.63 -1.79
N PHE A 199 6.17 -25.45 -2.50
CA PHE A 199 5.11 -26.45 -2.59
C PHE A 199 5.09 -27.19 -3.94
N GLY A 200 5.81 -26.70 -4.95
CA GLY A 200 5.83 -27.28 -6.29
C GLY A 200 4.71 -26.75 -7.20
N GLN A 201 4.84 -27.01 -8.51
CA GLN A 201 3.95 -26.47 -9.54
C GLN A 201 2.48 -26.91 -9.42
N ASP A 202 2.24 -28.11 -8.93
CA ASP A 202 0.87 -28.65 -8.80
C ASP A 202 0.10 -28.06 -7.61
N HIS A 203 0.80 -27.38 -6.69
CA HIS A 203 0.23 -26.79 -5.47
C HIS A 203 0.08 -25.27 -5.53
N VAL A 204 0.34 -24.69 -6.70
CA VAL A 204 0.20 -23.28 -7.02
C VAL A 204 -1.28 -22.86 -6.90
N THR A 205 -1.58 -21.87 -6.05
CA THR A 205 -2.97 -21.56 -5.67
C THR A 205 -3.63 -20.48 -6.55
N THR A 206 -4.94 -20.28 -6.40
CA THR A 206 -5.65 -19.14 -7.00
C THR A 206 -5.42 -17.82 -6.25
N GLY A 207 -4.70 -17.84 -5.12
CA GLY A 207 -4.40 -16.66 -4.29
C GLY A 207 -3.65 -15.57 -5.05
N ALA A 208 -2.68 -15.96 -5.89
CA ALA A 208 -1.88 -15.02 -6.68
C ALA A 208 -2.63 -14.35 -7.85
N ARG A 209 -3.94 -14.55 -8.01
CA ARG A 209 -4.74 -13.95 -9.10
C ARG A 209 -4.63 -12.42 -9.10
N SER A 210 -4.73 -11.80 -7.93
CA SER A 210 -4.70 -10.33 -7.79
C SER A 210 -3.35 -9.76 -8.23
N ASP A 211 -2.26 -10.43 -7.84
CA ASP A 211 -0.91 -9.99 -8.17
C ASP A 211 -0.62 -10.17 -9.66
N LEU A 212 -1.06 -11.28 -10.25
CA LEU A 212 -0.94 -11.51 -11.70
C LEU A 212 -1.77 -10.51 -12.51
N GLN A 213 -2.96 -10.14 -12.03
CA GLN A 213 -3.77 -9.11 -12.66
C GLN A 213 -3.04 -7.76 -12.62
N THR A 214 -2.56 -7.36 -11.45
CA THR A 214 -1.82 -6.11 -11.24
C THR A 214 -0.55 -6.07 -12.10
N ALA A 215 0.23 -7.15 -12.11
CA ALA A 215 1.43 -7.26 -12.94
C ALA A 215 1.11 -7.15 -14.44
N THR A 216 0.02 -7.77 -14.89
CA THR A 216 -0.41 -7.73 -16.29
C THR A 216 -0.86 -6.33 -16.70
N GLU A 217 -1.63 -5.64 -15.86
CA GLU A 217 -2.05 -4.26 -16.10
C GLU A 217 -0.86 -3.31 -16.11
N LEU A 218 0.08 -3.49 -15.18
CA LEU A 218 1.32 -2.71 -15.11
C LEU A 218 2.18 -2.90 -16.37
N ALA A 219 2.40 -4.15 -16.80
CA ALA A 219 3.15 -4.45 -18.01
C ALA A 219 2.49 -3.83 -19.25
N LYS A 220 1.15 -3.90 -19.35
CA LYS A 220 0.39 -3.23 -20.43
C LYS A 220 0.58 -1.72 -20.41
N TYR A 221 0.55 -1.10 -19.23
CA TYR A 221 0.77 0.33 -19.04
C TYR A 221 2.18 0.74 -19.48
N MET A 222 3.21 -0.01 -19.05
CA MET A 222 4.60 0.21 -19.45
C MET A 222 4.78 0.20 -20.97
N VAL A 223 4.14 -0.76 -21.64
CA VAL A 223 4.28 -0.97 -23.09
C VAL A 223 3.43 0.01 -23.90
N SER A 224 2.19 0.27 -23.49
CA SER A 224 1.19 0.99 -24.30
C SER A 224 1.17 2.49 -24.03
N ASN A 225 1.30 2.91 -22.78
CA ASN A 225 1.15 4.30 -22.36
C ASN A 225 2.50 4.98 -22.18
N CYS A 226 3.48 4.26 -21.63
CA CYS A 226 4.80 4.81 -21.31
C CYS A 226 5.85 4.60 -22.41
N GLY A 227 5.57 3.76 -23.42
CA GLY A 227 6.52 3.47 -24.51
C GLY A 227 7.85 2.87 -24.02
N MET A 228 7.81 2.07 -22.95
CA MET A 228 9.01 1.52 -22.29
C MET A 228 9.52 0.20 -22.90
N SER A 229 8.96 -0.22 -24.04
CA SER A 229 9.43 -1.37 -24.82
C SER A 229 10.27 -0.89 -26.01
N ASP A 230 11.47 -1.46 -26.17
CA ASP A 230 12.34 -1.15 -27.30
C ASP A 230 11.76 -1.66 -28.64
N ALA A 231 10.94 -2.71 -28.59
CA ALA A 231 10.34 -3.32 -29.78
C ALA A 231 9.17 -2.49 -30.34
N ILE A 232 8.43 -1.77 -29.48
CA ILE A 232 7.35 -0.88 -29.89
C ILE A 232 7.85 0.55 -30.08
N GLY A 233 8.77 0.98 -29.21
CA GLY A 233 9.32 2.33 -29.18
C GLY A 233 8.49 3.30 -28.32
N PRO A 234 8.89 4.59 -28.30
CA PRO A 234 8.30 5.63 -27.44
C PRO A 234 6.99 6.16 -28.05
N VAL A 235 5.98 5.30 -28.21
CA VAL A 235 4.66 5.67 -28.72
C VAL A 235 3.60 5.51 -27.64
N ASN A 236 2.66 6.45 -27.60
CA ASN A 236 1.45 6.33 -26.78
C ASN A 236 0.33 5.73 -27.62
N ILE A 237 -0.06 4.51 -27.29
CA ILE A 237 -1.07 3.73 -28.02
C ILE A 237 -2.46 4.06 -27.48
N LYS A 238 -3.33 4.59 -28.35
CA LYS A 238 -4.74 4.89 -28.00
C LYS A 238 -5.53 3.59 -27.76
N GLU A 239 -6.67 3.72 -27.07
CA GLU A 239 -7.55 2.61 -26.61
C GLU A 239 -7.95 1.55 -27.64
N ARG A 240 -7.79 1.80 -28.96
CA ARG A 240 -8.09 0.83 -30.02
C ARG A 240 -6.92 0.72 -31.02
N PRO A 241 -5.87 -0.04 -30.69
CA PRO A 241 -4.81 -0.36 -31.64
C PRO A 241 -5.33 -1.26 -32.77
N SER A 242 -4.56 -1.34 -33.87
CA SER A 242 -4.78 -2.36 -34.91
C SER A 242 -4.54 -3.76 -34.34
N SER A 243 -5.12 -4.80 -34.94
CA SER A 243 -4.93 -6.19 -34.51
C SER A 243 -3.45 -6.62 -34.49
N GLU A 244 -2.68 -6.16 -35.47
CA GLU A 244 -1.23 -6.40 -35.54
C GLU A 244 -0.48 -5.73 -34.39
N MET A 245 -0.81 -4.47 -34.08
CA MET A 245 -0.20 -3.75 -32.95
C MET A 245 -0.58 -4.39 -31.62
N GLN A 246 -1.85 -4.80 -31.44
CA GLN A 246 -2.30 -5.51 -30.24
C GLN A 246 -1.51 -6.79 -30.02
N SER A 247 -1.27 -7.57 -31.09
CA SER A 247 -0.50 -8.81 -31.00
C SER A 247 0.96 -8.57 -30.59
N ARG A 248 1.56 -7.46 -31.04
CA ARG A 248 2.91 -7.03 -30.62
C ARG A 248 2.95 -6.59 -29.16
N ILE A 249 1.95 -5.85 -28.71
CA ILE A 249 1.81 -5.45 -27.29
C ILE A 249 1.71 -6.69 -26.42
N ASP A 250 0.82 -7.62 -26.76
CA ASP A 250 0.60 -8.83 -25.97
C ASP A 250 1.86 -9.70 -25.89
N ALA A 251 2.62 -9.80 -26.99
CA ALA A 251 3.91 -10.51 -27.00
C ALA A 251 4.95 -9.86 -26.07
N GLU A 252 5.06 -8.53 -26.08
CA GLU A 252 5.97 -7.79 -25.20
C GLU A 252 5.55 -7.85 -23.73
N VAL A 253 4.25 -7.82 -23.44
CA VAL A 253 3.71 -8.00 -22.08
C VAL A 253 4.07 -9.38 -21.55
N VAL A 254 3.83 -10.44 -22.32
CA VAL A 254 4.19 -11.81 -21.91
C VAL A 254 5.69 -11.94 -21.68
N LYS A 255 6.52 -11.30 -22.53
CA LYS A 255 7.97 -11.28 -22.35
C LYS A 255 8.38 -10.61 -21.04
N LEU A 256 7.87 -9.42 -20.74
CA LEU A 256 8.18 -8.70 -19.49
C LEU A 256 7.79 -9.52 -18.25
N LEU A 257 6.61 -10.15 -18.27
CA LEU A 257 6.13 -10.97 -17.15
C LEU A 257 6.99 -12.22 -16.95
N ARG A 258 7.42 -12.88 -18.04
CA ARG A 258 8.34 -14.03 -17.96
C ARG A 258 9.72 -13.65 -17.44
N GLU A 259 10.27 -12.54 -17.92
CA GLU A 259 11.57 -12.05 -17.43
C GLU A 259 11.50 -11.69 -15.94
N ALA A 260 10.40 -11.09 -15.47
CA ALA A 260 10.17 -10.85 -14.04
C ALA A 260 10.10 -12.15 -13.25
N TYR A 261 9.33 -13.12 -13.74
CA TYR A 261 9.23 -14.45 -13.14
C TYR A 261 10.60 -15.12 -12.98
N ASP A 262 11.45 -15.08 -14.02
CA ASP A 262 12.78 -15.70 -14.00
C ASP A 262 13.74 -14.96 -13.05
N ARG A 263 13.70 -13.61 -13.03
CA ARG A 263 14.49 -12.79 -12.08
C ARG A 263 14.12 -13.13 -10.63
N VAL A 264 12.84 -13.15 -10.33
CA VAL A 264 12.31 -13.41 -8.98
C VAL A 264 12.60 -14.85 -8.57
N THR A 265 12.50 -15.82 -9.48
CA THR A 265 12.89 -17.21 -9.23
C THR A 265 14.36 -17.32 -8.83
N THR A 266 15.24 -16.62 -9.55
CA THR A 266 16.67 -16.60 -9.24
C THR A 266 16.95 -15.94 -7.90
N LEU A 267 16.26 -14.82 -7.61
CA LEU A 267 16.38 -14.08 -6.35
C LEU A 267 15.92 -14.93 -5.16
N LEU A 268 14.73 -15.53 -5.22
CA LEU A 268 14.17 -16.32 -4.12
C LEU A 268 14.97 -17.61 -3.88
N LYS A 269 15.50 -18.26 -4.92
CA LYS A 269 16.43 -19.39 -4.76
C LYS A 269 17.71 -18.99 -4.02
N LYS A 270 18.26 -17.81 -4.30
CA LYS A 270 19.44 -17.29 -3.60
C LYS A 270 19.15 -17.01 -2.11
N HIS A 271 17.92 -16.61 -1.80
CA HIS A 271 17.48 -16.22 -0.44
C HIS A 271 16.54 -17.26 0.20
N GLU A 272 16.62 -18.54 -0.18
CA GLU A 272 15.73 -19.61 0.29
C GLU A 272 15.71 -19.74 1.82
N LYS A 273 16.87 -19.65 2.47
CA LYS A 273 16.96 -19.67 3.95
C LYS A 273 16.19 -18.53 4.60
N ALA A 274 16.27 -17.34 4.00
CA ALA A 274 15.56 -16.16 4.49
C ALA A 274 14.05 -16.29 4.27
N LEU A 275 13.63 -16.93 3.16
CA LEU A 275 12.22 -17.25 2.88
C LEU A 275 11.61 -18.14 3.96
N HIS A 276 12.29 -19.23 4.32
CA HIS A 276 11.83 -20.10 5.40
C HIS A 276 11.83 -19.40 6.77
N ALA A 277 12.87 -18.62 7.08
CA ALA A 277 12.94 -17.90 8.35
C ALA A 277 11.80 -16.88 8.50
N LEU A 278 11.54 -16.09 7.45
CA LEU A 278 10.49 -15.09 7.46
C LEU A 278 9.10 -15.72 7.49
N ALA A 279 8.87 -16.80 6.74
CA ALA A 279 7.59 -17.50 6.73
C ALA A 279 7.28 -18.12 8.10
N ASN A 280 8.28 -18.71 8.77
CA ASN A 280 8.10 -19.25 10.13
C ASN A 280 7.81 -18.14 11.13
N ALA A 281 8.49 -17.00 11.05
CA ALA A 281 8.19 -15.84 11.89
C ALA A 281 6.77 -15.31 11.65
N LEU A 282 6.30 -15.24 10.40
CA LEU A 282 4.92 -14.86 10.09
C LEU A 282 3.89 -15.86 10.65
N LEU A 283 4.22 -17.15 10.69
CA LEU A 283 3.34 -18.16 11.29
C LEU A 283 3.27 -18.05 12.82
N GLU A 284 4.34 -17.59 13.46
CA GLU A 284 4.41 -17.43 14.92
C GLU A 284 3.78 -16.10 15.39
N TYR A 285 4.10 -14.99 14.72
CA TYR A 285 3.72 -13.64 15.15
C TYR A 285 2.51 -13.07 14.38
N GLU A 286 2.07 -13.71 13.28
CA GLU A 286 0.97 -13.33 12.38
C GLU A 286 1.15 -11.99 11.63
N THR A 287 1.89 -11.04 12.20
CA THR A 287 2.21 -9.73 11.64
C THR A 287 3.63 -9.35 12.04
N LEU A 288 4.40 -8.82 11.08
CA LEU A 288 5.76 -8.33 11.27
C LEU A 288 5.89 -6.90 10.75
N SER A 289 6.57 -6.06 11.52
CA SER A 289 6.96 -4.70 11.17
C SER A 289 8.21 -4.68 10.27
N ALA A 290 8.44 -3.56 9.59
CA ALA A 290 9.64 -3.35 8.77
C ALA A 290 10.96 -3.63 9.51
N GLU A 291 11.05 -3.28 10.79
CA GLU A 291 12.25 -3.48 11.60
C GLU A 291 12.49 -4.96 11.91
N GLU A 292 11.44 -5.69 12.27
CA GLU A 292 11.50 -7.12 12.54
C GLU A 292 11.87 -7.89 11.27
N ILE A 293 11.27 -7.53 10.13
CA ILE A 293 11.61 -8.10 8.83
C ILE A 293 13.09 -7.87 8.52
N LYS A 294 13.60 -6.65 8.71
CA LYS A 294 15.03 -6.33 8.52
C LYS A 294 15.94 -7.17 9.42
N ARG A 295 15.59 -7.33 10.69
CA ARG A 295 16.36 -8.14 11.65
C ARG A 295 16.41 -9.61 11.25
N ILE A 296 15.31 -10.16 10.73
CA ILE A 296 15.25 -11.55 10.25
C ILE A 296 16.06 -11.73 8.95
N LEU A 297 16.03 -10.75 8.04
CA LEU A 297 16.67 -10.82 6.72
C LEU A 297 18.16 -10.50 6.72
N LEU A 298 18.68 -9.80 7.74
CA LEU A 298 20.11 -9.46 7.89
C LEU A 298 20.69 -10.13 9.15
N PRO A 299 20.99 -11.44 9.13
CA PRO A 299 21.33 -12.13 10.37
C PRO A 299 22.65 -11.72 11.03
N HIS A 300 23.59 -10.99 10.42
CA HIS A 300 24.88 -10.63 11.05
C HIS A 300 25.31 -9.17 10.76
N GLY A 301 25.17 -8.29 11.76
CA GLY A 301 25.75 -6.94 11.77
C GLY A 301 25.12 -6.01 12.82
N GLU A 302 25.66 -6.06 14.05
CA GLU A 302 25.54 -5.09 15.16
C GLU A 302 24.13 -4.69 15.66
N GLY A 303 23.79 -5.15 16.88
CA GLY A 303 22.68 -4.63 17.67
C GLY A 303 22.01 -5.72 18.48
N GLY A 304 22.56 -6.02 19.65
CA GLY A 304 22.00 -6.98 20.60
C GLY A 304 20.54 -6.67 20.94
N PHE A 305 19.80 -7.73 21.26
CA PHE A 305 18.46 -7.67 21.82
C PHE A 305 18.40 -6.59 22.91
N PRO A 306 17.42 -5.67 22.91
CA PRO A 306 17.11 -4.96 24.13
C PRO A 306 16.54 -6.00 25.09
N GLU A 307 17.33 -6.39 26.09
CA GLU A 307 16.82 -7.02 27.30
C GLU A 307 15.64 -6.16 27.79
N GLN A 308 14.50 -6.81 27.99
CA GLN A 308 13.42 -6.25 28.77
C GLN A 308 14.01 -5.94 30.15
N GLN A 309 14.22 -4.66 30.46
CA GLN A 309 14.53 -4.25 31.82
C GLN A 309 13.30 -4.50 32.68
N GLU A 310 13.26 -5.68 33.29
CA GLU A 310 12.55 -5.89 34.55
C GLU A 310 13.18 -4.93 35.58
N GLN A 311 12.55 -3.78 35.80
CA GLN A 311 12.78 -3.01 37.01
C GLN A 311 12.09 -3.74 38.16
N GLN A 312 12.81 -4.69 38.76
CA GLN A 312 12.53 -5.17 40.09
C GLN A 312 12.91 -4.08 41.10
N GLU A 313 11.95 -3.77 41.96
CA GLU A 313 12.08 -2.97 43.17
C GLU A 313 13.20 -3.52 44.07
N GLU A 314 14.14 -2.68 44.48
CA GLU A 314 14.75 -2.77 45.80
C GLU A 314 14.84 -1.37 46.40
N GLY A 315 14.17 -1.20 47.53
CA GLY A 315 14.13 0.06 48.26
C GLY A 315 15.42 0.33 49.02
N GLU A 316 15.74 1.61 49.20
CA GLU A 316 16.63 2.02 50.26
C GLU A 316 16.04 3.20 51.04
N LEU A 317 15.72 2.87 52.29
CA LEU A 317 15.25 3.68 53.38
C LEU A 317 16.47 4.36 54.00
N VAL A 318 16.69 5.66 53.86
CA VAL A 318 17.51 6.42 54.84
C VAL A 318 17.01 7.84 55.03
N LEU A 319 16.71 8.14 56.29
CA LEU A 319 16.41 9.44 56.89
C LEU A 319 17.56 10.46 56.74
N ALA A 320 17.22 11.71 56.45
CA ALA A 320 17.67 12.92 57.16
C ALA A 320 16.88 14.15 56.67
#